data_AF-A0A4U0VEQ7-F1
#
_entry.id   AF-A0A4U0VEQ7-F1
#
_cell.length_a   1.000
_cell.length_b   1.000
_cell.length_c   1.000
_cell.angle_alpha   90.00
_cell.angle_beta   90.00
_cell.angle_gamma   90.00
#
_symmetry.space_group_name_H-M   'P 1'
#
loop_
_entity.id
_entity.type
_entity.pdbx_description
1 polymer ?
#
loop_
_entity_poly.entity_id
_entity_poly.type
_entity_poly.pdbx_seq_one_letter_code
_entity_poly.pdbx_strand_id
1 'polypeptide(L)'
;MATNSKHTDNPTIVVPGSFSTPPLYSGFIDQLSTHDYETVVIELPSVGGSTPATMTDDAAHIQSVIAGLANEGKDSILVMHSYG
;
A
#
# COMPACT_ATOMS: atom_id res chain seq x y z
N MET A 1 5.66 -14.24 25.67
CA MET A 1 6.56 -14.74 24.60
C MET A 1 6.13 -14.03 23.34
N ALA A 2 6.84 -13.00 22.90
CA ALA A 2 6.53 -12.34 21.63
C ALA A 2 6.97 -13.29 20.52
N THR A 3 6.02 -13.83 19.79
CA THR A 3 6.30 -14.63 18.59
C THR A 3 6.91 -13.68 17.56
N ASN A 4 8.11 -14.01 17.09
CA ASN A 4 8.75 -13.32 15.98
C ASN A 4 7.90 -13.63 14.74
N SER A 5 6.89 -12.79 14.45
CA SER A 5 6.03 -12.96 13.28
C SER A 5 6.92 -12.92 12.04
N LYS A 6 6.77 -13.90 11.14
CA LYS A 6 7.47 -13.82 9.84
C LYS A 6 6.96 -12.55 9.14
N HIS A 7 7.85 -11.78 8.51
CA HIS A 7 7.47 -10.57 7.78
C HIS A 7 6.39 -10.83 6.70
N THR A 8 6.27 -12.07 6.24
CA THR A 8 5.23 -12.56 5.34
C THR A 8 3.80 -12.43 5.87
N ASP A 9 3.61 -12.26 7.17
CA ASP A 9 2.29 -12.16 7.79
C ASP A 9 1.81 -10.70 7.93
N ASN A 10 2.71 -9.75 7.67
CA ASN A 10 2.51 -8.32 7.89
C ASN A 10 2.77 -7.55 6.59
N PRO A 11 1.76 -7.41 5.70
CA PRO A 11 1.96 -6.79 4.40
C PRO A 11 2.33 -5.32 4.55
N THR A 12 3.31 -4.90 3.75
CA THR A 12 3.72 -3.50 3.62
C THR A 12 2.86 -2.86 2.55
N ILE A 13 2.01 -1.93 2.97
CA ILE A 13 1.12 -1.17 2.10
C ILE A 13 1.80 0.15 1.76
N VAL A 14 2.11 0.37 0.49
CA VAL A 14 2.72 1.61 -0.02
C VAL A 14 1.60 2.50 -0.55
N VAL A 15 1.46 3.70 0.03
CA VAL A 15 0.56 4.74 -0.48
C VAL A 15 1.38 5.75 -1.29
N PRO A 16 1.18 5.81 -2.62
CA PRO A 16 1.95 6.70 -3.49
C PRO A 16 1.72 8.19 -3.24
N GLY A 17 2.64 9.01 -3.76
CA GLY A 17 2.46 10.45 -3.81
C GLY A 17 1.55 10.89 -4.96
N SER A 18 1.21 12.18 -4.99
CA SER A 18 0.49 12.78 -6.11
C SER A 18 1.25 12.54 -7.41
N PHE A 19 0.51 12.36 -8.51
CA PHE A 19 1.07 12.12 -9.85
C PHE A 19 1.99 10.90 -9.96
N SER A 20 1.95 9.99 -8.97
CA SER A 20 2.87 8.85 -8.90
C SER A 20 2.13 7.53 -9.07
N THR A 21 2.33 6.88 -10.22
CA THR A 21 1.74 5.55 -10.50
C THR A 21 2.57 4.42 -9.88
N PRO A 22 1.97 3.24 -9.59
CA PRO A 22 2.68 2.11 -8.97
C PRO A 22 4.04 1.72 -9.61
N PRO A 23 4.24 1.77 -10.94
CA PRO A 23 5.54 1.47 -11.54
C PRO A 23 6.71 2.33 -11.06
N LEU A 24 6.48 3.55 -10.54
CA LEU A 24 7.56 4.39 -9.98
C LEU A 24 8.16 3.81 -8.69
N TYR A 25 7.48 2.86 -8.07
CA TYR A 25 7.90 2.22 -6.82
C TYR A 25 8.55 0.85 -7.05
N SER A 26 8.71 0.39 -8.30
CA SER A 26 9.19 -0.97 -8.59
C SER A 26 10.53 -1.30 -7.90
N GLY A 27 11.50 -0.40 -7.97
CA GLY A 27 12.80 -0.60 -7.30
C GLY A 27 12.69 -0.70 -5.78
N PHE A 28 11.73 0.00 -5.17
CA PHE A 28 11.46 -0.10 -3.72
C PHE A 28 10.78 -1.43 -3.39
N ILE A 29 9.79 -1.84 -4.18
CA ILE A 29 9.08 -3.13 -4.03
C ILE A 29 10.06 -4.30 -4.20
N ASP A 30 10.96 -4.24 -5.18
CA ASP A 30 11.97 -5.27 -5.43
C ASP A 30 12.86 -5.45 -4.19
N GLN A 31 13.29 -4.34 -3.56
CA GLN A 31 14.07 -4.40 -2.33
C GLN A 31 13.27 -4.98 -1.16
N LEU A 32 11.99 -4.65 -1.01
CA LEU A 32 11.15 -5.27 0.03
C LEU A 32 10.98 -6.78 -0.21
N SER A 33 10.80 -7.18 -1.47
CA SER A 33 10.66 -8.58 -1.85
C SER A 33 11.93 -9.39 -1.59
N THR A 34 13.13 -8.82 -1.69
CA THR A 34 14.37 -9.56 -1.36
C THR A 34 14.49 -9.91 0.13
N HIS A 35 13.69 -9.24 0.96
CA HIS A 35 13.59 -9.46 2.41
C HIS A 35 12.29 -10.16 2.82
N ASP A 36 11.60 -10.80 1.87
CA ASP A 36 10.35 -11.56 2.09
C ASP A 36 9.18 -10.73 2.66
N TYR A 37 9.16 -9.41 2.39
CA TYR A 37 8.00 -8.58 2.71
C TYR A 37 6.93 -8.72 1.62
N GLU A 38 5.76 -9.21 2.01
CA GLU A 38 4.55 -9.06 1.19
C GLU A 38 4.29 -7.55 1.01
N THR A 39 4.11 -7.09 -0.23
CA THR A 39 3.96 -5.66 -0.54
C THR A 39 2.71 -5.42 -1.38
N VAL A 40 1.93 -4.42 -0.99
CA VAL A 40 0.76 -3.93 -1.71
C VAL A 40 1.00 -2.47 -2.06
N VAL A 41 0.87 -2.07 -3.32
CA VAL A 41 0.97 -0.66 -3.72
C VAL A 41 -0.40 -0.16 -4.13
N ILE A 42 -0.85 0.91 -3.50
CA ILE A 42 -2.16 1.50 -3.79
C ILE A 42 -2.13 2.19 -5.15
N GLU A 43 -3.12 1.88 -6.01
CA GLU A 43 -3.38 2.63 -7.22
C GLU A 43 -4.41 3.72 -6.90
N LEU A 44 -3.93 4.95 -6.68
CA LEU A 44 -4.80 6.07 -6.29
C LEU A 44 -5.79 6.40 -7.43
N PRO A 45 -7.11 6.39 -7.19
CA PRO A 45 -8.12 6.79 -8.18
C PRO A 45 -7.85 8.14 -8.85
N SER A 46 -7.26 9.10 -8.12
CA SER A 46 -6.92 10.43 -8.65
C SER A 46 -5.71 10.45 -9.58
N VAL A 47 -4.97 9.35 -9.72
CA VAL A 47 -3.72 9.26 -10.50
C VAL A 47 -3.86 8.26 -11.65
N GLY A 48 -3.62 8.73 -12.88
CA GLY A 48 -3.57 7.85 -14.07
C GLY A 48 -4.92 7.36 -14.60
N GLY A 49 -6.02 7.64 -13.89
CA GLY A 49 -7.39 7.33 -14.32
C GLY A 49 -7.91 8.26 -15.42
N SER A 50 -8.89 7.77 -16.19
CA SER A 50 -9.61 8.56 -17.21
C SER A 50 -10.74 9.41 -16.63
N THR A 51 -11.17 9.12 -15.40
CA THR A 51 -12.25 9.81 -14.70
C THR A 51 -11.65 10.67 -13.58
N PRO A 52 -12.06 11.94 -13.44
CA PRO A 52 -11.64 12.75 -12.31
C PRO A 52 -12.07 12.11 -10.99
N ALA A 53 -11.14 12.01 -10.05
CA ALA A 53 -11.41 11.58 -8.68
C ALA A 53 -10.89 12.63 -7.69
N THR A 54 -11.40 12.57 -6.46
CA THR A 54 -11.07 13.48 -5.37
C THR A 54 -10.16 12.83 -4.35
N MET A 55 -9.60 13.65 -3.46
CA MET A 55 -8.84 13.16 -2.30
C MET A 55 -9.69 12.26 -1.39
N THR A 56 -11.01 12.48 -1.33
CA THR A 56 -11.91 11.62 -0.56
C THR A 56 -12.08 10.25 -1.21
N ASP A 57 -12.08 10.19 -2.54
CA ASP A 57 -12.12 8.91 -3.27
C ASP A 57 -10.83 8.11 -3.04
N ASP A 58 -9.68 8.79 -3.05
CA ASP A 58 -8.40 8.17 -2.70
C ASP A 58 -8.42 7.60 -1.27
N ALA A 59 -8.87 8.41 -0.29
CA ALA A 59 -8.95 7.99 1.10
C ALA A 59 -9.90 6.80 1.30
N ALA A 60 -11.04 6.79 0.62
CA ALA A 60 -11.99 5.68 0.64
C ALA A 60 -11.38 4.40 0.03
N HIS A 61 -10.63 4.55 -1.08
CA HIS A 61 -9.94 3.42 -1.70
C HIS A 61 -8.84 2.84 -0.80
N ILE A 62 -7.98 3.68 -0.22
CA ILE A 62 -6.95 3.28 0.75
C ILE A 62 -7.60 2.55 1.94
N GLN A 63 -8.65 3.12 2.52
CA GLN A 63 -9.38 2.51 3.63
C GLN A 63 -9.93 1.13 3.25
N SER A 64 -10.52 0.98 2.06
CA SER A 64 -11.07 -0.30 1.59
C SER A 64 -10.00 -1.39 1.53
N VAL A 65 -8.80 -1.07 1.05
CA VAL A 65 -7.69 -2.03 0.97
C VAL A 65 -7.21 -2.41 2.37
N ILE A 66 -6.96 -1.42 3.24
CA ILE A 66 -6.51 -1.66 4.61
C ILE A 66 -7.54 -2.47 5.40
N ALA A 67 -8.83 -2.15 5.27
CA ALA A 67 -9.90 -2.86 5.94
C ALA A 67 -10.01 -4.32 5.47
N GLY A 68 -9.80 -4.59 4.18
CA GLY A 68 -9.74 -5.94 3.64
C GLY A 68 -8.67 -6.78 4.34
N LEU A 69 -7.43 -6.27 4.37
CA LEU A 69 -6.31 -6.93 5.03
C LEU A 69 -6.53 -7.10 6.54
N ALA A 70 -7.09 -6.08 7.21
CA ALA A 70 -7.41 -6.16 8.63
C ALA A 70 -8.49 -7.24 8.92
N ASN A 71 -9.49 -7.37 8.05
CA ASN A 71 -10.52 -8.41 8.17
C ASN A 71 -9.95 -9.83 7.97
N GLU A 72 -8.86 -9.97 7.23
CA GLU A 72 -8.09 -11.22 7.10
C GLU A 72 -7.18 -11.49 8.32
N GLY A 73 -7.13 -10.58 9.28
CA GLY A 73 -6.29 -10.68 10.48
C GLY A 73 -4.82 -10.30 10.26
N LYS A 74 -4.50 -9.62 9.15
CA LYS A 74 -3.14 -9.16 8.84
C LYS A 74 -2.79 -7.90 9.64
N ASP A 75 -1.58 -7.88 10.22
CA ASP A 75 -1.03 -6.70 10.91
C ASP A 75 -0.12 -5.91 9.95
N SER A 76 -0.70 -4.93 9.26
CA SER A 76 -0.06 -4.30 8.09
C SER A 76 0.81 -3.09 8.46
N ILE A 77 1.90 -2.88 7.72
CA ILE A 77 2.75 -1.68 7.83
C ILE A 77 2.35 -0.71 6.72
N LEU A 78 2.02 0.54 7.07
CA LEU A 78 1.71 1.57 6.08
C LEU A 78 2.93 2.46 5.82
N VAL A 79 3.34 2.55 4.55
CA VAL A 79 4.43 3.40 4.07
C VAL A 79 3.84 4.47 3.16
N MET A 80 3.82 5.70 3.66
CA MET A 80 3.18 6.85 3.02
C MET A 80 4.23 7.75 2.37
N HIS A 81 4.10 8.04 1.07
CA HIS A 81 5.01 8.93 0.35
C HIS A 81 4.32 10.26 -0.02
N SER A 82 4.77 11.35 0.58
CA SER A 82 4.34 12.71 0.25
C SER A 82 2.84 12.96 0.47
N TYR A 83 2.01 12.89 -0.58
CA TYR A 83 0.55 13.05 -0.50
C TYR A 83 -0.13 11.85 0.14
N GLY A 84 0.43 10.67 -0.10
CA GLY A 84 -0.08 9.40 0.40
C GLY A 84 -0.02 9.29 1.90
#